data_AF-A0AAJ2U694-F1
#
_entry.id   AF-A0AAJ2U694-F1
#
_cell.length_a   1.000
_cell.length_b   1.000
_cell.length_c   1.000
_cell.angle_alpha   90.00
_cell.angle_beta   90.00
_cell.angle_gamma   90.00
#
_symmetry.space_group_name_H-M   'P 1'
#
loop_
_entity.id
_entity.type
_entity.pdbx_description
1 polymer ?
#
loop_
_entity_poly.entity_id
_entity_poly.type
_entity_poly.pdbx_seq_one_letter_code
_entity_poly.pdbx_strand_id
1 'polypeptide(L)' 'RIGVMYRGKIVELAESDELYNNPLHPYTKSLLSAIPVPDPLMERKRKRIVYDEGNAWRDKEEEPVLREIKEGHWVACTNQ' A
#
# COMPACT_ATOMS: atom_id res chain seq x y z
N ARG A 1 0.40 -4.63 14.68
CA ARG A 1 -0.41 -4.45 13.45
C ARG A 1 -0.67 -3.00 13.13
N ILE A 2 -0.61 -2.65 11.84
CA ILE A 2 -0.91 -1.33 11.28
C ILE A 2 -1.99 -1.52 10.22
N GLY A 3 -3.07 -0.75 10.31
CA GLY A 3 -4.11 -0.68 9.29
C GLY A 3 -3.95 0.59 8.44
N VAL A 4 -3.94 0.42 7.12
CA VAL A 4 -3.91 1.52 6.15
C VAL A 4 -5.32 1.72 5.60
N MET A 5 -5.80 2.95 5.63
CA MET A 5 -7.12 3.32 5.14
C MET A 5 -7.05 4.32 4.00
N TYR A 6 -7.97 4.20 3.05
CA TYR A 6 -8.18 5.18 1.99
C TYR A 6 -9.68 5.38 1.79
N ARG A 7 -10.12 6.65 1.76
CA ARG A 7 -11.53 7.05 1.60
C ARG A 7 -12.51 6.27 2.51
N GLY A 8 -12.12 6.09 3.77
CA GLY A 8 -12.95 5.40 4.77
C GLY A 8 -12.96 3.87 4.69
N LYS A 9 -12.20 3.25 3.78
CA LYS A 9 -12.07 1.79 3.68
C LYS A 9 -10.66 1.34 4.08
N ILE A 10 -10.55 0.20 4.76
CA ILE A 10 -9.26 -0.44 5.02
C ILE A 10 -8.77 -1.06 3.71
N VAL A 11 -7.56 -0.69 3.29
CA VAL A 11 -6.94 -1.17 2.06
C VAL A 11 -5.79 -2.13 2.29
N GLU A 12 -5.17 -2.10 3.47
CA GLU A 12 -4.09 -3.01 3.86
C GLU A 12 -4.01 -3.12 5.38
N LEU A 13 -3.73 -4.31 5.92
CA LEU A 13 -3.55 -4.56 7.34
C LEU A 13 -2.49 -5.64 7.53
N ALA A 14 -1.37 -5.30 8.16
CA ALA A 14 -0.26 -6.22 8.40
C ALA A 14 0.47 -5.90 9.72
N GLU A 15 1.42 -6.74 10.13
CA GLU A 15 2.40 -6.32 11.14
C GLU A 15 3.28 -5.17 10.62
N SER A 16 3.85 -4.38 11.53
CA SER A 16 4.61 -3.18 11.15
C SER A 16 5.72 -3.52 10.16
N ASP A 17 6.53 -4.52 10.49
CA ASP A 17 7.72 -4.86 9.73
C ASP A 17 7.36 -5.42 8.36
N GLU A 18 6.26 -6.18 8.28
CA GLU A 18 5.75 -6.69 7.00
C GLU A 18 5.22 -5.54 6.12
N LEU A 19 4.53 -4.56 6.71
CA LEU A 19 4.01 -3.42 5.95
C LEU A 19 5.13 -2.55 5.39
N TYR A 20 6.21 -2.34 6.15
CA TYR A 20 7.37 -1.56 5.69
C TYR A 20 8.21 -2.31 4.64
N ASN A 21 8.39 -3.62 4.80
CA ASN A 21 9.25 -4.42 3.92
C ASN A 21 8.52 -4.90 2.66
N ASN A 22 7.24 -5.26 2.78
CA ASN A 22 6.44 -5.86 1.73
C ASN A 22 5.07 -5.17 1.55
N PRO A 23 5.00 -3.83 1.39
CA PRO A 23 3.74 -3.17 1.12
C PRO A 23 3.15 -3.66 -0.20
N LEU A 24 1.88 -4.03 -0.22
CA LEU A 24 1.24 -4.61 -1.41
C LEU A 24 0.31 -3.63 -2.09
N HIS A 25 -0.53 -2.93 -1.33
CA HIS A 25 -1.49 -2.00 -1.89
C HIS A 25 -0.77 -0.78 -2.50
N PRO A 26 -1.11 -0.36 -3.74
CA PRO A 26 -0.45 0.78 -4.38
C PRO A 26 -0.51 2.07 -3.57
N TYR A 27 -1.57 2.26 -2.79
CA TYR A 27 -1.70 3.39 -1.86
C TYR A 27 -0.65 3.33 -0.74
N THR A 28 -0.47 2.18 -0.10
CA THR A 28 0.55 1.98 0.94
C THR A 28 1.95 2.24 0.41
N LYS A 29 2.26 1.74 -0.80
CA LYS A 29 3.54 2.02 -1.49
C LYS A 29 3.76 3.52 -1.70
N SER A 30 2.73 4.23 -2.15
CA SER A 30 2.77 5.70 -2.30
C SER A 30 3.06 6.39 -0.97
N LEU A 31 2.35 6.02 0.10
CA LEU A 31 2.57 6.59 1.44
C LEU A 31 4.00 6.36 1.94
N LEU A 32 4.51 5.13 1.87
CA LEU A 32 5.86 4.80 2.32
C LEU A 32 6.95 5.48 1.47
N SER A 33 6.69 5.70 0.18
CA SER A 33 7.60 6.46 -0.69
C SER A 33 7.72 7.94 -0.31
N ALA A 34 6.79 8.48 0.49
CA ALA A 34 6.81 9.85 0.95
C ALA A 34 7.55 10.04 2.29
N ILE A 35 7.96 8.95 2.96
CA ILE A 35 8.71 9.02 4.22
C ILE A 35 10.15 9.46 3.91
N PRO A 36 10.62 10.64 4.34
CA PRO A 36 11.97 11.09 4.02
C PRO A 36 13.02 10.18 4.65
N VAL A 37 14.14 9.96 3.96
CA VAL A 37 15.30 9.29 4.56
C VAL A 37 16.29 10.31 5.13
N PRO A 38 16.97 10.00 6.25
CA PRO A 38 17.89 10.96 6.89
C PRO A 38 19.10 11.35 6.03
N ASP A 39 19.55 10.47 5.13
CA ASP A 39 20.70 10.74 4.27
C ASP A 39 20.29 11.64 3.08
N PRO A 40 20.79 12.88 3.00
CA PRO A 40 20.42 13.83 1.95
C PRO A 40 20.88 13.39 0.54
N LEU A 41 21.96 12.60 0.42
CA LEU A 41 22.42 12.09 -0.87
C LEU A 41 21.50 10.99 -1.38
N MET A 42 20.97 10.15 -0.49
CA MET A 42 19.98 9.14 -0.83
C MET A 42 18.62 9.76 -1.13
N GLU A 43 18.18 10.73 -0.33
CA GLU A 43 16.88 11.40 -0.49
C GLU A 43 16.77 12.09 -1.86
N ARG A 44 17.85 12.77 -2.30
CA ARG A 44 17.88 13.42 -3.64
C ARG A 44 17.69 12.46 -4.81
N LYS A 45 18.04 11.17 -4.65
CA LYS A 45 17.87 10.14 -5.69
C LYS A 45 16.52 9.44 -5.59
N ARG A 46 15.81 9.60 -4.48
CA ARG A 46 14.57 8.89 -4.20
C ARG A 46 13.45 9.44 -5.09
N LYS A 47 12.65 8.54 -5.66
CA LYS A 47 11.50 8.90 -6.50
C LYS A 47 10.24 8.65 -5.69
N ARG A 48 9.47 9.72 -5.47
CA ARG A 48 8.14 9.61 -4.88
C ARG A 48 7.22 8.84 -5.82
N ILE A 49 6.52 7.85 -5.29
CA ILE A 49 5.48 7.11 -6.00
C ILE A 49 4.19 7.92 -5.82
N VAL A 50 3.60 8.37 -6.92
CA VAL A 50 2.28 9.01 -6.90
C VAL A 50 1.23 7.91 -6.94
N TYR A 51 0.27 7.96 -6.03
CA TYR A 51 -0.85 7.03 -6.05
C TYR A 51 -1.79 7.38 -7.19
N ASP A 52 -2.11 6.38 -8.02
CA ASP A 52 -3.08 6.48 -9.10
C ASP A 52 -4.23 5.50 -8.82
N GLU A 53 -5.37 6.05 -8.39
CA GLU A 53 -6.58 5.27 -8.10
C GLU A 53 -7.10 4.55 -9.34
N GLY A 54 -6.91 5.11 -10.54
CA GLY A 54 -7.35 4.51 -11.79
C GLY A 54 -6.55 3.27 -12.19
N ASN A 55 -5.39 3.03 -11.57
CA ASN A 55 -4.54 1.87 -11.77
C ASN A 55 -4.34 1.04 -10.48
N ALA A 56 -5.01 1.42 -9.39
CA ALA A 56 -4.86 0.76 -8.10
C ALA A 56 -5.52 -0.62 -8.06
N TRP A 57 -6.57 -0.79 -8.87
CA TRP A 57 -7.40 -1.98 -8.94
C TRP A 57 -7.25 -2.64 -10.30
N ARG A 58 -7.19 -3.97 -10.31
CA ARG A 58 -7.04 -4.74 -11.54
C ARG A 58 -8.35 -4.79 -12.31
N ASP A 59 -9.44 -5.09 -11.59
CA ASP A 59 -10.80 -4.95 -12.08
C ASP A 59 -11.39 -3.64 -11.54
N LYS A 60 -12.06 -2.86 -12.40
CA LYS A 60 -12.70 -1.58 -12.03
C LYS A 60 -14.20 -1.72 -11.81
N GLU A 61 -14.77 -2.83 -12.23
CA GLU A 61 -16.20 -3.15 -12.13
C GLU A 61 -16.50 -3.93 -10.85
N GLU A 62 -15.49 -4.57 -10.26
CA GLU A 62 -15.59 -5.22 -8.96
C GLU A 62 -15.22 -4.29 -7.80
N GLU A 63 -16.04 -4.30 -6.74
CA GLU A 63 -15.69 -3.63 -5.50
C GLU A 63 -14.60 -4.43 -4.76
N PRO A 64 -13.44 -3.83 -4.46
CA PRO A 64 -12.36 -4.54 -3.79
C PRO A 64 -12.75 -4.88 -2.35
N VAL A 65 -12.48 -6.12 -1.96
CA VAL A 65 -12.69 -6.61 -0.60
C VAL A 65 -11.38 -7.02 0.05
N LEU A 66 -11.32 -6.87 1.37
CA LEU A 66 -10.14 -7.18 2.17
C LEU A 66 -9.97 -8.70 2.24
N ARG A 67 -8.85 -9.21 1.73
CA ARG A 67 -8.52 -10.65 1.74
C ARG A 67 -7.15 -10.87 2.38
N GLU A 68 -7.01 -11.97 3.12
CA GLU A 68 -5.72 -12.39 3.65
C GLU A 68 -4.90 -13.03 2.53
N ILE A 69 -3.80 -12.38 2.14
CA ILE A 69 -2.92 -12.86 1.07
C ILE A 69 -1.75 -13.68 1.61
N LYS A 70 -1.44 -13.51 2.90
CA LYS A 70 -0.44 -14.23 3.68
C LYS A 70 -0.87 -14.15 5.15
N GLU A 71 -0.46 -15.10 5.97
CA GLU A 71 -0.78 -15.11 7.40
C GLU A 71 -0.52 -13.75 8.06
N GLY A 72 -1.59 -13.15 8.59
CA GLY A 72 -1.54 -11.84 9.25
C GLY A 72 -1.41 -10.63 8.33
N HIS A 73 -1.45 -10.82 7.01
CA HIS A 73 -1.33 -9.76 6.00
C HIS A 73 -2.56 -9.75 5.08
N TRP A 74 -3.37 -8.71 5.23
CA TRP A 74 -4.63 -8.50 4.53
C TRP A 74 -4.51 -7.33 3.56
N VAL A 75 -5.04 -7.49 2.35
CA VAL A 75 -5.01 -6.48 1.29
C VAL A 75 -6.37 -6.41 0.63
N ALA A 76 -6.86 -5.20 0.39
CA ALA A 76 -8.03 -5.00 -0.45
C ALA A 76 -7.64 -5.32 -1.89
N CYS A 77 -8.39 -6.20 -2.54
CA CYS A 77 -8.16 -6.58 -3.94
C CYS A 77 -9.48 -6.96 -4.60
N THR A 78 -9.48 -7.08 -5.93
CA THR A 78 -10.58 -7.69 -6.70
C THR A 78 -10.29 -9.18 -6.88
N ASN A 79 -11.30 -9.98 -7.23
CA ASN A 79 -11.09 -11.32 -7.75
C ASN A 79 -10.29 -11.24 -9.06
N GLN A 80 -9.60 -12.34 -9.37
CA GLN A 80 -8.65 -12.43 -10.48
C GLN A 80 -9.27 -12.14 -11.84
#